data_AF-A0A6B2CMX9-F1
#
_entry.id   AF-A0A6B2CMX9-F1
#
_cell.length_a   1.000
_cell.length_b   1.000
_cell.length_c   1.000
_cell.angle_alpha   90.00
_cell.angle_beta   90.00
_cell.angle_gamma   90.00
#
_symmetry.space_group_name_H-M   'P 1'
#
loop_
_entity.id
_entity.type
_entity.pdbx_description
1 polymer ?
#
loop_
_entity_poly.entity_id
_entity_poly.type
_entity_poly.pdbx_seq_one_letter_code
_entity_poly.pdbx_strand_id
1 'polypeptide(L)'
;MDELGVIARRLNVERLVILMERKGNPGIIVSFRPEERGLVEVTRLPIVGVTLRRELRSRVQVNGCRGVYGVSERTFKVVNDVAKAFALQVLSEPVGNYLEVREEEGVYLIVPRNEKGFSGPIIRVKP
;
A
#
# COMPACT_ATOMS: atom_id res chain seq x y z
N MET A 1 -4.90 14.90 15.15
CA MET A 1 -5.07 13.45 14.94
C MET A 1 -6.44 12.98 15.39
N ASP A 2 -6.93 13.45 16.55
CA ASP A 2 -8.24 13.06 17.08
C ASP A 2 -9.41 13.44 16.15
N GLU A 3 -9.39 14.64 15.56
CA GLU A 3 -10.39 15.07 14.57
C GLU A 3 -10.39 14.18 13.32
N LEU A 4 -9.20 13.79 12.81
CA LEU A 4 -9.09 12.85 11.69
C LEU A 4 -9.67 11.49 12.04
N GLY A 5 -9.50 11.03 13.29
CA GLY A 5 -10.14 9.82 13.80
C GLY A 5 -11.66 9.90 13.83
N VAL A 6 -12.21 11.04 14.24
CA VAL A 6 -13.67 11.30 14.21
C VAL A 6 -14.19 11.29 12.77
N ILE A 7 -13.52 11.98 11.85
CA ILE A 7 -13.90 12.02 10.43
C ILE A 7 -13.85 10.62 9.83
N ALA A 8 -12.76 9.88 10.05
CA ALA A 8 -12.60 8.53 9.53
C ALA A 8 -13.72 7.58 10.02
N ARG A 9 -14.09 7.66 11.30
CA ARG A 9 -15.25 6.90 11.83
C ARG A 9 -16.57 7.30 11.21
N ARG A 10 -16.82 8.61 11.05
CA ARG A 10 -18.06 9.12 10.41
C ARG A 10 -18.19 8.66 8.96
N LEU A 11 -17.07 8.55 8.25
CA LEU A 11 -17.01 8.03 6.88
C LEU A 11 -16.97 6.49 6.82
N ASN A 12 -17.00 5.81 7.98
CA ASN A 12 -16.90 4.36 8.11
C ASN A 12 -15.71 3.75 7.34
N VAL A 13 -14.55 4.42 7.36
CA VAL A 13 -13.34 3.88 6.70
C VAL A 13 -12.64 2.90 7.62
N GLU A 14 -12.19 1.77 7.05
CA GLU A 14 -11.48 0.74 7.83
C GLU A 14 -10.03 1.15 8.16
N ARG A 15 -9.38 1.92 7.29
CA ARG A 15 -8.01 2.41 7.46
C ARG A 15 -7.92 3.88 7.08
N LEU A 16 -7.21 4.63 7.91
CA LEU A 16 -6.71 5.96 7.57
C LEU A 16 -5.23 5.84 7.22
N VAL A 17 -4.88 6.17 5.98
CA VAL A 17 -3.50 6.13 5.50
C VAL A 17 -2.96 7.55 5.40
N ILE A 18 -1.85 7.81 6.08
CA ILE A 18 -1.13 9.08 6.03
C ILE A 18 0.20 8.85 5.33
N LEU A 19 0.46 9.67 4.31
CA LEU A 19 1.74 9.71 3.62
C LEU A 19 2.56 10.86 4.19
N MET A 20 3.70 10.56 4.79
CA MET A 20 4.61 11.60 5.30
C MET A 20 5.79 11.78 4.37
N GLU A 21 6.31 13.00 4.34
CA GLU A 21 7.38 13.39 3.43
C GLU A 21 8.78 13.18 4.02
N ARG A 22 9.75 12.99 3.13
CA ARG A 22 11.19 13.06 3.36
C ARG A 22 11.80 13.94 2.28
N LYS A 23 12.22 15.15 2.66
CA LYS A 23 12.83 16.14 1.73
C LYS A 23 11.96 16.38 0.49
N GLY A 24 10.66 16.61 0.67
CA GLY A 24 9.70 16.89 -0.40
C GLY A 24 9.25 15.67 -1.22
N ASN A 25 9.67 14.46 -0.87
CA ASN A 25 9.25 13.22 -1.52
C ASN A 25 8.49 12.32 -0.55
N PRO A 26 7.61 11.41 -1.01
CA PRO A 26 7.03 10.37 -0.16
C PRO A 26 8.11 9.58 0.60
N GLY A 27 8.05 9.60 1.93
CA GLY A 27 9.08 9.01 2.80
C GLY A 27 8.59 7.83 3.63
N ILE A 28 7.32 7.81 4.01
CA ILE A 28 6.73 6.71 4.78
C ILE A 28 5.21 6.71 4.64
N ILE A 29 4.63 5.51 4.54
CA ILE A 29 3.20 5.29 4.71
C ILE A 29 2.97 4.89 6.17
N VAL A 30 2.08 5.59 6.86
CA VAL A 30 1.61 5.20 8.20
C VAL A 30 0.12 4.92 8.10
N SER A 31 -0.28 3.73 8.52
CA SER A 31 -1.68 3.32 8.53
C SER A 31 -2.21 3.30 9.95
N PHE A 32 -3.41 3.85 10.11
CA PHE A 32 -4.14 3.87 11.37
C PHE A 32 -5.50 3.19 11.22
N ARG A 33 -5.96 2.57 12.30
CA ARG A 33 -7.33 2.11 12.47
C ARG A 33 -8.09 3.16 13.30
N PRO A 34 -9.21 3.69 12.80
CA PRO A 34 -10.10 4.55 13.59
C PRO A 34 -10.81 3.73 14.66
N GLU A 35 -10.69 4.15 15.92
CA GLU A 35 -11.33 3.56 17.08
C GLU A 35 -12.09 4.62 17.89
N GLU A 36 -12.87 4.18 18.87
CA GLU A 36 -13.69 5.09 19.67
C GLU A 36 -12.88 6.17 20.40
N ARG A 37 -11.71 5.77 20.90
CA ARG A 37 -10.80 6.61 21.68
C ARG A 37 -9.76 7.36 20.84
N GLY A 38 -9.77 7.22 19.51
CA GLY A 38 -8.83 7.90 18.62
C GLY A 38 -8.31 7.02 17.49
N LEU A 39 -7.10 7.30 17.01
CA LEU A 39 -6.43 6.54 15.95
C LEU A 39 -5.39 5.60 16.56
N VAL A 40 -5.46 4.32 16.20
CA VAL A 40 -4.45 3.31 16.60
C VAL A 40 -3.56 3.02 15.40
N GLU A 41 -2.25 3.18 15.55
CA GLU A 41 -1.29 2.84 14.50
C GLU A 41 -1.30 1.31 14.24
N VAL A 42 -1.43 0.92 12.97
CA VAL A 42 -1.49 -0.48 12.53
C VAL A 42 -0.15 -0.92 11.97
N THR A 43 0.47 -0.07 11.13
CA THR A 43 1.73 -0.39 10.46
C THR A 43 2.39 0.86 9.87
N ARG A 44 3.69 0.73 9.63
CA ARG A 44 4.56 1.74 9.02
C ARG A 44 5.36 1.08 7.89
N LEU A 45 5.31 1.67 6.70
CA LEU A 45 6.03 1.21 5.53
C LEU A 45 6.98 2.32 5.05
N PRO A 46 8.29 2.23 5.38
CA PRO A 46 9.29 3.18 4.91
C PRO A 46 9.38 3.15 3.38
N ILE A 47 9.21 4.30 2.75
CA ILE A 47 9.35 4.47 1.30
C ILE A 47 10.78 4.90 1.01
N VAL A 48 11.41 4.19 0.08
CA VAL A 48 12.75 4.54 -0.43
C VAL A 48 12.71 5.08 -1.86
N GLY A 49 11.56 4.98 -2.54
CA GLY A 49 11.34 5.58 -3.85
C GLY A 49 9.93 5.36 -4.35
N VAL A 50 9.46 6.24 -5.23
CA VAL A 50 8.18 6.11 -5.93
C VAL A 50 8.41 6.46 -7.39
N THR A 51 7.82 5.69 -8.30
CA THR A 51 7.72 6.05 -9.71
C THR A 51 6.25 6.18 -10.07
N LEU A 52 5.81 7.37 -10.45
CA LEU A 52 4.40 7.63 -10.72
C LEU A 52 3.98 7.06 -12.07
N ARG A 53 2.70 6.73 -12.21
CA ARG A 53 2.11 6.22 -13.47
C ARG A 53 2.49 7.05 -14.70
N ARG A 54 2.50 8.39 -14.56
CA ARG A 54 2.81 9.33 -15.64
C ARG A 54 4.26 9.21 -16.14
N GLU A 55 5.18 8.81 -15.27
CA GLU A 55 6.59 8.59 -15.61
C GLU A 55 6.76 7.24 -16.32
N LEU A 56 5.95 6.25 -15.95
CA LEU A 56 5.94 4.91 -16.54
C LEU A 56 5.24 4.85 -17.91
N ARG A 57 4.59 5.94 -18.34
CA ARG A 57 3.78 6.01 -19.58
C ARG A 57 2.70 4.91 -19.67
N SER A 58 2.26 4.36 -18.53
CA SER A 58 1.27 3.29 -18.49
C SER A 58 -0.14 3.83 -18.75
N ARG A 59 -0.81 3.23 -19.74
CA ARG A 59 -2.21 3.51 -20.07
C ARG A 59 -3.20 2.62 -19.32
N VAL A 60 -2.72 1.58 -18.63
CA VAL A 60 -3.57 0.66 -17.86
C VAL A 60 -4.16 1.39 -16.65
N GLN A 61 -5.45 1.22 -16.44
CA GLN A 61 -6.16 1.72 -15.27
C GLN A 61 -6.65 0.54 -14.44
N VAL A 62 -6.30 0.54 -13.15
CA VAL A 62 -6.80 -0.41 -12.16
C VAL A 62 -7.71 0.36 -11.21
N ASN A 63 -8.97 -0.08 -11.11
CA ASN A 63 -9.95 0.51 -10.19
C ASN A 63 -10.01 -0.34 -8.92
N GLY A 64 -9.30 0.12 -7.89
CA GLY A 64 -9.22 -0.56 -6.59
C GLY A 64 -8.46 -1.88 -6.66
N CYS A 65 -7.79 -2.22 -5.56
CA CYS A 65 -7.22 -3.55 -5.33
C CYS A 65 -7.93 -4.14 -4.12
N ARG A 66 -8.27 -5.43 -4.17
CA ARG A 66 -8.91 -6.13 -3.02
C ARG A 66 -7.94 -7.06 -2.29
N GLY A 67 -6.80 -7.33 -2.89
CA GLY A 67 -5.79 -8.19 -2.29
C GLY A 67 -4.37 -7.77 -2.61
N VAL A 68 -3.44 -8.41 -1.91
CA VAL A 68 -2.00 -8.32 -2.09
C VAL A 68 -1.45 -9.72 -2.30
N TYR A 69 -0.55 -9.87 -3.26
CA TYR A 69 0.08 -11.13 -3.63
C TYR A 69 1.60 -11.00 -3.57
N GLY A 70 2.27 -11.97 -2.96
CA GLY A 70 3.73 -12.06 -2.91
C GLY A 70 4.27 -13.04 -3.94
N VAL A 71 5.29 -12.64 -4.69
CA VAL A 71 5.90 -13.50 -5.72
C VAL A 71 6.83 -14.57 -5.12
N SER A 72 7.31 -14.38 -3.89
CA SER A 72 8.19 -15.35 -3.21
C SER A 72 8.05 -15.30 -1.68
N GLU A 73 8.54 -16.33 -0.99
CA GLU A 73 8.52 -16.40 0.48
C GLU A 73 9.23 -15.23 1.16
N ARG A 74 10.27 -14.67 0.52
CA ARG A 74 11.00 -13.48 1.02
C ARG A 74 10.09 -12.27 1.15
N THR A 75 9.00 -12.21 0.38
CA THR A 75 8.05 -11.10 0.39
C THR A 75 7.03 -11.18 1.52
N PHE A 76 6.92 -12.30 2.26
CA PHE A 76 5.83 -12.55 3.21
C PHE A 76 5.65 -11.47 4.28
N LYS A 77 6.74 -10.96 4.85
CA LYS A 77 6.66 -9.87 5.83
C LYS A 77 6.02 -8.62 5.20
N VAL A 78 6.55 -8.20 4.04
CA VAL A 78 6.08 -6.98 3.35
C VAL A 78 4.65 -7.15 2.85
N VAL A 79 4.29 -8.33 2.34
CA VAL A 79 2.91 -8.66 1.96
C VAL A 79 1.96 -8.48 3.14
N ASN A 80 2.31 -9.02 4.31
CA ASN A 80 1.51 -8.87 5.51
C ASN A 80 1.40 -7.41 5.97
N ASP A 81 2.50 -6.64 5.90
CA ASP A 81 2.48 -5.23 6.29
C ASP A 81 1.63 -4.39 5.32
N VAL A 82 1.71 -4.66 4.01
CA VAL A 82 0.86 -4.02 2.98
C VAL A 82 -0.61 -4.41 3.15
N ALA A 83 -0.90 -5.69 3.41
CA ALA A 83 -2.25 -6.18 3.70
C ALA A 83 -2.86 -5.43 4.89
N LYS A 84 -2.10 -5.30 5.98
CA LYS A 84 -2.52 -4.57 7.18
C LYS A 84 -2.72 -3.07 6.91
N ALA A 85 -1.80 -2.45 6.18
CA ALA A 85 -1.81 -1.01 5.88
C ALA A 85 -3.07 -0.58 5.13
N PHE A 86 -3.50 -1.41 4.17
CA PHE A 86 -4.59 -1.06 3.26
C PHE A 86 -5.87 -1.88 3.49
N ALA A 87 -5.91 -2.70 4.55
CA ALA A 87 -6.99 -3.64 4.82
C ALA A 87 -7.31 -4.55 3.61
N LEU A 88 -6.26 -5.14 3.03
CA LEU A 88 -6.37 -6.03 1.88
C LEU A 88 -6.27 -7.49 2.32
N GLN A 89 -6.85 -8.38 1.51
CA GLN A 89 -6.68 -9.82 1.68
C GLN A 89 -5.31 -10.26 1.15
N VAL A 90 -4.63 -11.17 1.85
CA VAL A 90 -3.47 -11.85 1.26
C VAL A 90 -3.98 -12.93 0.31
N LEU A 91 -3.58 -12.84 -0.96
CA LEU A 91 -4.02 -13.77 -2.00
C LEU A 91 -3.08 -14.97 -2.09
N SER A 92 -3.63 -16.16 -2.34
CA SER A 92 -2.84 -17.34 -2.70
C SER A 92 -2.38 -17.30 -4.16
N GLU A 93 -3.09 -16.56 -5.03
CA GLU A 93 -2.87 -16.48 -6.47
C GLU A 93 -3.12 -15.06 -7.01
N PRO A 94 -2.44 -14.63 -8.09
CA PRO A 94 -2.54 -13.28 -8.66
C PRO A 94 -3.82 -13.09 -9.50
N VAL A 95 -4.98 -13.03 -8.84
CA VAL A 95 -6.29 -12.96 -9.49
C VAL A 95 -6.92 -11.56 -9.39
N GLY A 96 -7.50 -11.08 -10.48
CA GLY A 96 -8.21 -9.80 -10.54
C GLY A 96 -7.31 -8.58 -10.41
N ASN A 97 -7.77 -7.55 -9.69
CA ASN A 97 -6.98 -6.35 -9.38
C ASN A 97 -6.30 -6.52 -8.01
N TYR A 98 -4.97 -6.51 -7.99
CA TYR A 98 -4.19 -6.79 -6.78
C TYR A 98 -2.94 -5.93 -6.70
N LEU A 99 -2.36 -5.83 -5.49
CA LEU A 99 -1.02 -5.31 -5.28
C LEU A 99 -0.03 -6.46 -5.34
N GLU A 100 0.87 -6.46 -6.32
CA GLU A 100 2.00 -7.38 -6.37
C GLU A 100 3.12 -6.86 -5.46
N VAL A 101 3.67 -7.73 -4.61
CA VAL A 101 4.89 -7.48 -3.85
C VAL A 101 5.99 -8.39 -4.38
N ARG A 102 7.09 -7.78 -4.81
CA ARG A 102 8.28 -8.50 -5.31
C ARG A 102 9.57 -7.86 -4.79
N GLU A 103 10.60 -8.66 -4.62
CA GLU A 103 11.92 -8.19 -4.21
C GLU A 103 12.77 -7.87 -5.45
N GLU A 104 13.41 -6.70 -5.47
CA GLU A 104 14.41 -6.29 -6.46
C GLU A 104 15.59 -5.62 -5.73
N GLU A 105 16.79 -6.22 -5.83
CA GLU A 105 18.05 -5.66 -5.31
C GLU A 105 17.98 -5.28 -3.81
N GLY A 106 17.35 -6.11 -2.98
CA GLY A 106 17.22 -5.88 -1.53
C GLY A 106 16.19 -4.81 -1.13
N VAL A 107 15.34 -4.40 -2.08
CA VAL A 107 14.20 -3.51 -1.88
C VAL A 107 12.93 -4.21 -2.34
N TYR A 108 11.79 -3.90 -1.75
CA TYR A 108 10.52 -4.50 -2.14
C TYR A 108 9.71 -3.50 -2.95
N LEU A 109 9.21 -3.94 -4.10
CA LEU A 109 8.31 -3.17 -4.93
C LEU A 109 6.87 -3.56 -4.63
N ILE A 110 6.01 -2.56 -4.46
CA ILE A 110 4.56 -2.69 -4.42
C ILE A 110 4.04 -2.14 -5.75
N VAL A 111 3.45 -3.02 -6.55
CA VAL A 111 3.01 -2.73 -7.92
C VAL A 111 1.53 -3.05 -8.07
N PRO A 112 0.66 -2.07 -8.32
CA PRO A 112 -0.73 -2.35 -8.63
C PRO A 112 -0.85 -3.04 -10.01
N ARG A 113 -1.55 -4.18 -10.06
CA ARG A 113 -1.68 -5.02 -11.25
C ARG A 113 -3.12 -5.43 -11.53
N ASN A 114 -3.36 -5.75 -12.80
CA ASN A 114 -4.47 -6.55 -13.29
C ASN A 114 -4.00 -7.41 -14.47
N GLU A 115 -4.94 -8.14 -15.08
CA GLU A 115 -4.70 -9.00 -16.24
C GLU A 115 -4.08 -8.27 -17.45
N LYS A 116 -4.27 -6.95 -17.55
CA LYS A 116 -3.75 -6.12 -18.66
C LYS A 116 -2.35 -5.55 -18.40
N GLY A 117 -1.80 -5.74 -17.19
CA GLY A 117 -0.48 -5.26 -16.79
C GLY A 117 -0.52 -4.43 -15.50
N PHE A 118 0.46 -3.53 -15.34
CA PHE A 118 0.56 -2.69 -14.14
C PHE A 118 -0.09 -1.31 -14.32
N SER A 119 -0.64 -0.78 -13.24
CA SER A 119 -1.26 0.55 -13.17
C SER A 119 -0.81 1.29 -11.92
N GLY A 120 -1.06 2.60 -11.87
CA GLY A 120 -0.73 3.42 -10.70
C GLY A 120 0.79 3.61 -10.50
N PRO A 121 1.19 4.09 -9.30
CA PRO A 121 2.59 4.24 -8.94
C PRO A 121 3.22 2.90 -8.57
N ILE A 122 4.52 2.75 -8.83
CA ILE A 122 5.36 1.71 -8.24
C ILE A 122 5.97 2.29 -6.97
N ILE A 123 5.75 1.64 -5.83
CA ILE A 123 6.27 2.08 -4.53
C ILE A 123 7.41 1.14 -4.14
N ARG A 124 8.58 1.70 -3.87
CA ARG A 124 9.75 0.98 -3.35
C ARG A 124 9.78 1.13 -1.83
N VAL A 125 9.77 0.02 -1.10
CA VAL A 125 9.80 0.00 0.37
C VAL A 125 10.95 -0.83 0.91
N LYS A 126 11.41 -0.48 2.11
CA LYS A 126 12.41 -1.25 2.85
C LYS A 126 11.81 -1.69 4.20
N PRO A 127 11.87 -3.01 4.56
CA PRO A 127 11.26 -3.53 5.78
C PRO A 127 11.97 -3.14 7.07
#